data_AF-A0A9P0E2Z0-F1
#
_entry.id   AF-A0A9P0E2Z0-F1
#
_cell.length_a   1.000
_cell.length_b   1.000
_cell.length_c   1.000
_cell.angle_alpha   90.00
_cell.angle_beta   90.00
_cell.angle_gamma   90.00
#
_symmetry.space_group_name_H-M   'P 1'
#
loop_
_entity.id
_entity.type
_entity.pdbx_description
1 polymer ?
#
loop_
_entity_poly.entity_id
_entity_poly.type
_entity_poly.pdbx_seq_one_letter_code
_entity_poly.pdbx_strand_id
1 'polypeptide(L)'
;MVFCTGEERNFSENMNNLLHLLLLLYSSMYGFLKGEPNFILLITDDQDLLLDGMVPMKKTVELIANNGKTFQNAYVNTPICCPSRSTILTGKYLENTGVVNNSISGNCSSLAWQQTHEPHSIAALLKNAKNYTTYYSGKYLNQKHWLVRMYPQHLPENVEILDSIQQHRLESLLAVDELVDRIVQKLKVLNIFQETYIIYTSDNGFHIGQFSQPWDKRQPYETDIRVPFIVSGPNVPRKTLETFPISSVDIAPTILDLAGVDIPSSINGKSFKKELLSEKTEPFARFISISYKGEANQNSIDTSCPWTYDPNLSECTLDQWCKCQDSRNNTYQCYIYISDEAIYKYCLFEDAENFTEAYNLKEDPSELKNIAPKLNSCKYQEKIKVGRFLKCSDESCCYSSE
;
A
#
# COMPACT_ATOMS: atom_id res chain seq x y z
N MET A 1 12.53 -1.90 5.22
CA MET A 1 12.68 -2.95 6.25
C MET A 1 13.43 -4.13 5.68
N VAL A 2 14.26 -4.78 6.47
CA VAL A 2 15.05 -5.96 6.09
C VAL A 2 14.81 -7.06 7.12
N PHE A 3 14.55 -8.28 6.67
CA PHE A 3 14.37 -9.47 7.49
C PHE A 3 15.27 -10.58 6.95
N CYS A 4 16.21 -11.07 7.76
CA CYS A 4 17.19 -12.09 7.33
C CYS A 4 17.33 -13.19 8.37
N THR A 5 17.62 -14.42 7.95
CA THR A 5 18.05 -15.48 8.87
C THR A 5 19.57 -15.47 9.00
N GLY A 6 20.08 -15.35 10.23
CA GLY A 6 21.51 -15.40 10.49
C GLY A 6 21.98 -16.82 10.77
N GLU A 7 22.80 -17.40 9.90
CA GLU A 7 23.82 -18.36 10.32
C GLU A 7 25.18 -17.65 10.27
N GLU A 8 25.90 -17.62 11.39
CA GLU A 8 27.33 -17.30 11.39
C GLU A 8 28.05 -18.37 10.57
N ARG A 9 28.36 -18.07 9.30
CA ARG A 9 29.19 -18.95 8.48
C ARG A 9 30.64 -18.83 8.95
N ASN A 10 30.99 -19.61 9.96
CA ASN A 10 32.38 -19.86 10.35
C ASN A 10 33.07 -20.63 9.20
N PHE A 11 33.96 -19.95 8.49
CA PHE A 11 34.89 -20.60 7.57
C PHE A 11 35.99 -21.28 8.39
N SER A 12 36.02 -22.61 8.39
CA SER A 12 37.22 -23.36 8.75
C SER A 12 37.58 -24.33 7.63
N GLU A 13 38.85 -24.26 7.23
CA GLU A 13 39.48 -25.14 6.25
C GLU A 13 39.70 -26.52 6.85
N ASN A 14 39.39 -27.58 6.09
CA ASN A 14 40.36 -28.62 5.76
C ASN A 14 39.77 -29.63 4.77
N MET A 15 40.45 -29.76 3.63
CA MET A 15 40.23 -30.81 2.65
C MET A 15 40.97 -32.07 3.04
N ASN A 16 40.29 -33.23 3.03
CA ASN A 16 40.80 -34.46 2.40
C ASN A 16 39.75 -35.59 2.40
N ASN A 17 39.49 -36.11 1.19
CA ASN A 17 38.92 -37.42 0.79
C ASN A 17 37.74 -37.30 -0.17
N LEU A 18 38.10 -37.04 -1.43
CA LEU A 18 37.22 -36.61 -2.51
C LEU A 18 37.11 -37.73 -3.56
N LEU A 19 36.45 -38.85 -3.28
CA LEU A 19 35.98 -39.73 -4.37
C LEU A 19 34.84 -40.67 -3.98
N HIS A 20 34.77 -41.14 -2.72
CA HIS A 20 33.62 -41.94 -2.24
C HIS A 20 32.45 -41.11 -1.68
N LEU A 21 32.68 -39.83 -1.35
CA LEU A 21 31.62 -38.90 -0.95
C LEU A 21 30.77 -38.43 -2.15
N LEU A 22 31.32 -38.43 -3.37
CA LEU A 22 30.68 -37.83 -4.55
C LEU A 22 29.42 -38.60 -5.04
N LEU A 23 29.34 -39.91 -4.77
CA LEU A 23 28.18 -40.73 -5.18
C LEU A 23 27.03 -40.74 -4.16
N LEU A 24 27.34 -40.55 -2.87
CA LEU A 24 26.32 -40.35 -1.82
C LEU A 24 25.85 -38.88 -1.72
N LEU A 25 26.65 -37.94 -2.24
CA LEU A 25 26.25 -36.54 -2.40
C LEU A 25 25.34 -36.31 -3.60
N TYR A 26 25.39 -37.14 -4.64
CA TYR A 26 24.56 -36.91 -5.83
C TYR A 26 23.05 -37.14 -5.57
N SER A 27 22.70 -38.01 -4.62
CA SER A 27 21.31 -38.24 -4.19
C SER A 27 20.87 -37.35 -3.01
N SER A 28 21.80 -36.75 -2.28
CA SER A 28 21.51 -35.78 -1.20
C SER A 28 21.62 -34.31 -1.62
N MET A 29 22.21 -34.00 -2.78
CA MET A 29 22.34 -32.62 -3.30
C MET A 29 21.04 -32.03 -3.87
N TYR A 30 19.99 -32.82 -4.10
CA TYR A 30 18.66 -32.28 -4.42
C TYR A 30 17.83 -31.93 -3.18
N GLY A 31 18.36 -32.20 -1.98
CA GLY A 31 17.82 -31.79 -0.70
C GLY A 31 18.78 -30.87 0.03
N PHE A 32 19.38 -29.86 -0.64
CA PHE A 32 19.84 -28.71 0.12
C PHE A 32 18.61 -28.15 0.82
N LEU A 33 18.60 -28.21 2.16
CA LEU A 33 17.75 -27.38 3.01
C LEU A 33 17.95 -25.94 2.52
N LYS A 34 17.08 -25.49 1.62
CA LYS A 34 17.13 -24.13 1.10
C LYS A 34 16.83 -23.26 2.32
N GLY A 35 17.81 -22.48 2.75
CA GLY A 35 17.67 -21.59 3.88
C GLY A 35 16.40 -20.76 3.74
N GLU A 36 15.82 -20.40 4.87
CA GLU A 36 14.70 -19.48 4.94
C GLU A 36 15.01 -18.20 4.12
N PRO A 37 14.07 -17.73 3.28
CA PRO A 37 14.35 -16.61 2.38
C PRO A 37 14.57 -15.31 3.15
N ASN A 38 15.34 -14.39 2.59
CA ASN A 38 15.45 -13.03 3.11
C ASN A 38 14.35 -12.15 2.51
N PHE A 39 14.03 -11.05 3.17
CA PHE A 39 13.00 -10.12 2.71
C PHE A 39 13.47 -8.67 2.85
N ILE A 40 13.21 -7.87 1.82
CA ILE A 40 13.33 -6.41 1.86
C ILE A 40 11.99 -5.82 1.45
N LEU A 41 11.35 -5.12 2.38
CA LEU A 41 10.13 -4.36 2.12
C LEU A 41 10.50 -2.87 2.02
N LEU A 42 10.41 -2.33 0.80
CA LEU A 42 10.62 -0.93 0.46
C LEU A 42 9.25 -0.25 0.32
N ILE A 43 9.00 0.75 1.15
CA ILE A 43 7.74 1.51 1.19
C ILE A 43 8.10 2.98 1.00
N THR A 44 7.77 3.54 -0.16
CA THR A 44 7.84 4.99 -0.40
C THR A 44 6.71 5.73 0.30
N ASP A 45 6.84 7.06 0.38
CA ASP A 45 5.78 7.94 0.87
C ASP A 45 5.21 8.69 -0.33
N ASP A 46 3.87 8.76 -0.43
CA ASP A 46 3.18 9.63 -1.38
C ASP A 46 3.54 9.37 -2.86
N GLN A 47 4.00 8.16 -3.19
CA GLN A 47 4.26 7.75 -4.57
C GLN A 47 3.00 7.12 -5.17
N ASP A 48 2.49 7.77 -6.19
CA ASP A 48 1.32 7.30 -6.91
C ASP A 48 1.72 6.56 -8.20
N LEU A 49 0.74 5.96 -8.88
CA LEU A 49 0.95 5.28 -10.15
C LEU A 49 0.51 6.09 -11.39
N LEU A 50 -0.42 7.04 -11.23
CA LEU A 50 -1.13 7.73 -12.33
C LEU A 50 -0.45 9.04 -12.80
N LEU A 51 0.30 9.70 -11.93
CA LEU A 51 1.01 10.95 -12.11
C LEU A 51 2.51 10.66 -12.26
N ASP A 52 2.83 9.64 -13.05
CA ASP A 52 4.19 9.31 -13.47
C ASP A 52 5.17 8.96 -12.35
N GLY A 53 4.69 8.59 -11.16
CA GLY A 53 5.54 8.23 -10.02
C GLY A 53 6.54 7.11 -10.32
N MET A 54 6.31 6.27 -11.33
CA MET A 54 7.28 5.23 -11.75
C MET A 54 8.21 5.65 -12.89
N VAL A 55 7.99 6.79 -13.56
CA VAL A 55 8.84 7.28 -14.65
C VAL A 55 10.30 7.54 -14.24
N PRO A 56 10.61 8.18 -13.09
CA PRO A 56 12.00 8.36 -12.66
C PRO A 56 12.65 7.06 -12.16
N MET A 57 11.86 6.01 -11.88
CA MET A 57 12.28 4.78 -11.20
C MET A 57 12.95 3.75 -12.13
N LYS A 58 13.84 4.21 -13.02
CA LYS A 58 14.42 3.37 -14.09
C LYS A 58 15.22 2.18 -13.54
N LYS A 59 16.07 2.39 -12.53
CA LYS A 59 16.86 1.30 -11.94
C LYS A 59 15.99 0.34 -11.17
N THR A 60 14.95 0.84 -10.51
CA THR A 60 13.96 0.04 -9.80
C THR A 60 13.20 -0.88 -10.74
N VAL A 61 12.76 -0.38 -11.90
CA VAL A 61 12.17 -1.21 -12.95
C VAL A 61 13.18 -2.24 -13.47
N GLU A 62 14.41 -1.84 -13.77
CA GLU A 62 15.44 -2.74 -14.28
C GLU A 62 15.81 -3.85 -13.28
N LEU A 63 16.01 -3.50 -12.02
CA LEU A 63 16.59 -4.37 -11.01
C LEU A 63 15.56 -5.21 -10.26
N ILE A 64 14.32 -4.72 -10.12
CA ILE A 64 13.24 -5.42 -9.41
C ILE A 64 12.20 -5.90 -10.41
N ALA A 65 11.52 -4.99 -11.13
CA ALA A 65 10.39 -5.37 -11.99
C ALA A 65 10.78 -6.35 -13.11
N ASN A 66 11.87 -6.08 -13.84
CA ASN A 66 12.36 -6.97 -14.89
C ASN A 66 12.94 -8.29 -14.36
N ASN A 67 13.31 -8.33 -13.07
CA ASN A 67 13.77 -9.54 -12.39
C ASN A 67 12.65 -10.22 -11.57
N GLY A 68 11.40 -9.81 -11.77
CA GLY A 68 10.26 -10.34 -11.03
C GLY A 68 8.93 -10.02 -11.70
N LYS A 69 7.92 -9.78 -10.87
CA LYS A 69 6.53 -9.60 -11.26
C LYS A 69 6.03 -8.21 -10.87
N THR A 70 5.34 -7.55 -11.79
CA THR A 70 4.67 -6.26 -11.56
C THR A 70 3.17 -6.48 -11.48
N PHE A 71 2.56 -6.06 -10.38
CA PHE A 71 1.12 -6.13 -10.20
C PHE A 71 0.48 -4.82 -10.67
N GLN A 72 -0.44 -4.91 -11.63
CA GLN A 72 -1.06 -3.73 -12.24
C GLN A 72 -2.10 -3.07 -11.33
N ASN A 73 -2.73 -3.86 -10.46
CA ASN A 73 -3.82 -3.43 -9.60
C ASN A 73 -3.37 -3.60 -8.15
N ALA A 74 -2.86 -2.55 -7.53
CA ALA A 74 -2.44 -2.57 -6.14
C ALA A 74 -3.01 -1.36 -5.39
N TYR A 75 -3.74 -1.64 -4.31
CA TYR A 75 -4.56 -0.68 -3.62
C TYR A 75 -4.23 -0.63 -2.14
N VAL A 76 -4.14 0.58 -1.59
CA VAL A 76 -4.01 0.79 -0.15
C VAL A 76 -5.40 0.77 0.50
N ASN A 77 -5.48 0.23 1.71
CA ASN A 77 -6.74 0.18 2.45
C ASN A 77 -7.14 1.50 3.11
N THR A 78 -6.24 2.49 3.11
CA THR A 78 -6.50 3.84 3.62
C THR A 78 -5.45 4.80 3.04
N PRO A 79 -5.83 5.96 2.47
CA PRO A 79 -4.90 6.85 1.76
C PRO A 79 -4.19 7.84 2.72
N ILE A 80 -3.65 7.34 3.82
CA ILE A 80 -2.92 8.15 4.80
C ILE A 80 -1.83 7.35 5.51
N CYS A 81 -0.68 8.00 5.75
CA CYS A 81 0.57 7.36 6.15
C CYS A 81 0.46 6.34 7.29
N CYS A 82 0.17 6.77 8.53
CA CYS A 82 0.21 5.84 9.67
C CYS A 82 -0.86 4.76 9.66
N PRO A 83 -2.12 5.11 9.35
CA PRO A 83 -3.16 4.10 9.16
C PRO A 83 -2.74 3.06 8.11
N SER A 84 -2.24 3.49 6.95
CA SER A 84 -1.82 2.57 5.88
C SER A 84 -0.62 1.71 6.27
N ARG A 85 0.41 2.32 6.86
CA ARG A 85 1.59 1.60 7.36
C ARG A 85 1.21 0.60 8.45
N SER A 86 0.27 0.94 9.33
CA SER A 86 -0.25 -0.02 10.33
C SER A 86 -0.91 -1.21 9.66
N THR A 87 -1.71 -0.98 8.62
CA THR A 87 -2.30 -2.05 7.82
C THR A 87 -1.24 -2.91 7.13
N ILE A 88 -0.26 -2.30 6.44
CA ILE A 88 0.83 -3.03 5.77
C ILE A 88 1.61 -3.90 6.77
N LEU A 89 1.94 -3.34 7.94
CA LEU A 89 2.80 -3.98 8.94
C LEU A 89 2.10 -5.08 9.73
N THR A 90 0.79 -4.99 9.94
CA THR A 90 0.03 -5.93 10.78
C THR A 90 -0.87 -6.86 9.97
N GLY A 91 -1.14 -6.52 8.70
CA GLY A 91 -2.15 -7.19 7.88
C GLY A 91 -3.57 -7.04 8.43
N LYS A 92 -3.83 -5.96 9.19
CA LYS A 92 -5.15 -5.66 9.77
C LYS A 92 -5.76 -4.41 9.13
N TYR A 93 -7.07 -4.44 8.94
CA TYR A 93 -7.79 -3.25 8.46
C TYR A 93 -7.82 -2.13 9.52
N LEU A 94 -8.21 -0.93 9.07
CA LEU A 94 -8.30 0.26 9.89
C LEU A 94 -9.14 0.05 11.16
N GLU A 95 -10.26 -0.64 11.03
CA GLU A 95 -11.24 -0.90 12.08
C GLU A 95 -10.67 -1.81 13.18
N ASN A 96 -9.69 -2.64 12.83
CA ASN A 96 -9.02 -3.57 13.75
C ASN A 96 -7.72 -3.01 14.32
N THR A 97 -7.07 -2.08 13.61
CA THR A 97 -5.90 -1.37 14.14
C THR A 97 -6.31 -0.19 15.03
N GLY A 98 -7.45 0.46 14.76
CA GLY A 98 -7.85 1.69 15.44
C GLY A 98 -6.91 2.89 15.18
N VAL A 99 -5.90 2.74 14.32
CA VAL A 99 -4.97 3.81 13.93
C VAL A 99 -5.63 4.59 12.82
N VAL A 100 -6.31 5.68 13.15
CA VAL A 100 -7.15 6.42 12.20
C VAL A 100 -6.51 7.71 11.68
N ASN A 101 -5.39 8.15 12.26
CA ASN A 101 -4.78 9.43 11.93
C ASN A 101 -3.26 9.46 12.16
N ASN A 102 -2.64 10.59 11.81
CA ASN A 102 -1.21 10.86 12.04
C ASN A 102 -0.91 11.62 13.36
N SER A 103 -1.88 11.76 14.27
CA SER A 103 -1.71 12.52 15.52
C SER A 103 -0.62 11.94 16.43
N ILE A 104 0.02 12.75 17.27
CA ILE A 104 1.12 12.28 18.14
C ILE A 104 0.70 11.10 19.03
N SER A 105 -0.51 11.14 19.58
CA SER A 105 -1.03 10.13 20.50
C SER A 105 -1.64 8.90 19.81
N GLY A 106 -2.13 9.03 18.57
CA GLY A 106 -2.86 7.98 17.85
C GLY A 106 -2.14 7.37 16.66
N ASN A 107 -0.92 7.81 16.35
CA ASN A 107 -0.17 7.33 15.19
C ASN A 107 0.48 5.94 15.41
N CYS A 108 0.98 5.37 14.33
CA CYS A 108 1.71 4.11 14.19
C CYS A 108 3.11 4.05 14.84
N SER A 109 3.48 5.04 15.63
CA SER A 109 4.67 5.06 16.48
C SER A 109 4.35 5.45 17.93
N SER A 110 3.06 5.66 18.24
CA SER A 110 2.62 6.03 19.58
C SER A 110 2.92 4.91 20.58
N LEU A 111 3.00 5.25 21.88
CA LEU A 111 3.20 4.26 22.92
C LEU A 111 2.11 3.17 22.90
N ALA A 112 0.87 3.57 22.63
CA ALA A 112 -0.25 2.64 22.48
C ALA A 112 0.00 1.66 21.32
N TRP A 113 0.45 2.15 20.16
CA TRP A 113 0.76 1.29 19.01
C TRP A 113 1.93 0.34 19.29
N GLN A 114 3.01 0.84 19.90
CA GLN A 114 4.17 0.03 20.28
C GLN A 114 3.79 -1.10 21.26
N GLN A 115 2.83 -0.86 22.15
CA GLN A 115 2.38 -1.88 23.11
C GLN A 115 1.40 -2.89 22.51
N THR A 116 0.57 -2.49 21.54
CA THR A 116 -0.56 -3.29 21.07
C THR A 116 -0.36 -3.90 19.68
N HIS A 117 0.26 -3.17 18.76
CA HIS A 117 0.39 -3.56 17.35
C HIS A 117 1.81 -3.97 16.96
N GLU A 118 2.83 -3.30 17.48
CA GLU A 118 4.23 -3.64 17.16
C GLU A 118 4.60 -5.11 17.45
N PRO A 119 4.16 -5.74 18.56
CA PRO A 119 4.44 -7.15 18.83
C PRO A 119 3.77 -8.11 17.84
N HIS A 120 2.80 -7.62 17.08
CA HIS A 120 2.04 -8.34 16.06
C HIS A 120 2.41 -7.89 14.63
N SER A 121 3.45 -7.08 14.47
CA SER A 121 3.96 -6.68 13.16
C SER A 121 4.69 -7.82 12.45
N ILE A 122 4.85 -7.74 11.12
CA ILE A 122 5.65 -8.68 10.32
C ILE A 122 7.00 -8.97 10.99
N ALA A 123 7.69 -7.90 11.43
CA ALA A 123 9.01 -8.00 12.06
C ALA A 123 8.97 -8.85 13.33
N ALA A 124 8.04 -8.55 14.24
CA ALA A 124 7.91 -9.28 15.49
C ALA A 124 7.47 -10.73 15.27
N LEU A 125 6.55 -10.98 14.33
CA LEU A 125 6.09 -12.33 14.01
C LEU A 125 7.20 -13.19 13.39
N LEU A 126 7.97 -12.67 12.44
CA LEU A 126 9.12 -13.38 11.87
C LEU A 126 10.22 -13.64 12.92
N LYS A 127 10.50 -12.66 13.78
CA LYS A 127 11.47 -12.81 14.88
C LYS A 127 11.02 -13.91 15.85
N ASN A 128 9.76 -13.89 16.28
CA ASN A 128 9.26 -14.81 17.29
C ASN A 128 9.10 -16.24 16.74
N ALA A 129 8.63 -16.40 15.50
CA ALA A 129 8.36 -17.72 14.94
C ALA A 129 9.62 -18.43 14.43
N LYS A 130 10.55 -17.70 13.81
CA LYS A 130 11.71 -18.28 13.12
C LYS A 130 13.04 -17.59 13.40
N ASN A 131 13.10 -16.74 14.43
CA ASN A 131 14.31 -16.05 14.88
C ASN A 131 14.98 -15.17 13.79
N TYR A 132 14.20 -14.63 12.85
CA TYR A 132 14.73 -13.67 11.86
C TYR A 132 15.39 -12.48 12.55
N THR A 133 16.56 -12.07 12.07
CA THR A 133 17.13 -10.75 12.36
C THR A 133 16.32 -9.71 11.60
N THR A 134 15.76 -8.75 12.32
CA THR A 134 14.90 -7.72 11.74
C THR A 134 15.57 -6.36 11.86
N TYR A 135 15.46 -5.56 10.80
CA TYR A 135 16.03 -4.22 10.73
C TYR A 135 15.07 -3.24 10.06
N TYR A 136 14.95 -2.08 10.68
CA TYR A 136 14.14 -0.97 10.20
C TYR A 136 15.03 0.25 9.92
N SER A 137 14.80 0.92 8.79
CA SER A 137 15.42 2.20 8.47
C SER A 137 14.45 3.08 7.69
N GLY A 138 14.49 4.38 7.96
CA GLY A 138 13.61 5.38 7.34
C GLY A 138 12.44 5.80 8.23
N LYS A 139 11.31 6.15 7.59
CA LYS A 139 10.13 6.75 8.25
C LYS A 139 9.27 5.68 8.93
N TYR A 140 9.44 5.42 10.22
CA TYR A 140 8.45 4.65 11.02
C TYR A 140 7.34 5.56 11.61
N LEU A 141 7.36 6.84 11.20
CA LEU A 141 6.89 8.02 11.91
C LEU A 141 7.67 8.35 13.20
N ASN A 142 8.98 8.59 13.03
CA ASN A 142 9.76 9.34 14.01
C ASN A 142 9.13 10.72 14.21
N GLN A 143 8.95 11.15 15.45
CA GLN A 143 8.63 12.54 15.77
C GLN A 143 9.64 13.45 15.07
N LYS A 144 9.26 14.08 13.95
CA LYS A 144 10.18 14.93 13.19
C LYS A 144 10.62 16.10 14.08
N HIS A 145 11.91 16.41 14.01
CA HIS A 145 12.53 17.56 14.65
C HIS A 145 11.80 18.86 14.25
N TRP A 146 11.61 19.79 15.20
CA TRP A 146 10.82 21.02 15.02
C TRP A 146 11.31 21.92 13.87
N LEU A 147 12.57 21.80 13.47
CA LEU A 147 13.15 22.51 12.30
C LEU A 147 12.46 22.12 10.98
N VAL A 148 11.91 20.90 10.87
CA VAL A 148 11.13 20.42 9.71
C VAL A 148 9.65 20.81 9.84
N ARG A 149 9.27 21.49 10.93
CA ARG A 149 7.92 21.97 11.25
C ARG A 149 7.86 23.51 11.31
N MET A 150 8.91 24.22 10.84
CA MET A 150 8.92 25.69 10.86
C MET A 150 8.06 26.26 9.74
N TYR A 151 7.15 27.15 10.14
CA TYR A 151 6.53 28.18 9.32
C TYR A 151 7.31 29.50 9.46
N PRO A 152 7.29 30.42 8.47
CA PRO A 152 6.56 30.33 7.21
C PRO A 152 7.36 29.63 6.11
N GLN A 153 6.70 28.74 5.38
CA GLN A 153 7.13 28.36 4.04
C GLN A 153 6.49 29.35 3.08
N HIS A 154 7.28 30.24 2.50
CA HIS A 154 6.81 31.15 1.44
C HIS A 154 6.86 30.43 0.11
N LEU A 155 5.79 30.41 -0.70
CA LEU A 155 5.81 30.13 -2.15
C LEU A 155 4.40 30.45 -2.82
N PRO A 156 4.28 30.51 -4.17
CA PRO A 156 3.60 31.59 -4.92
C PRO A 156 2.15 31.37 -5.43
N GLU A 157 1.59 32.43 -6.05
CA GLU A 157 0.20 32.61 -6.51
C GLU A 157 -0.17 32.02 -7.89
N ASN A 158 0.72 31.31 -8.60
CA ASN A 158 0.55 30.93 -10.02
C ASN A 158 0.31 29.42 -10.24
N VAL A 159 -0.55 29.04 -11.20
CA VAL A 159 -0.84 27.66 -11.62
C VAL A 159 0.42 26.91 -12.12
N GLU A 160 1.43 27.63 -12.64
CA GLU A 160 2.76 27.07 -12.98
C GLU A 160 3.48 26.41 -11.78
N ILE A 161 3.07 26.71 -10.54
CA ILE A 161 3.64 26.08 -9.34
C ILE A 161 3.39 24.56 -9.32
N LEU A 162 2.27 24.08 -9.89
CA LEU A 162 1.93 22.66 -9.87
C LEU A 162 2.90 21.85 -10.74
N ASP A 163 3.31 22.41 -11.88
CA ASP A 163 4.35 21.80 -12.72
C ASP A 163 5.69 21.73 -11.98
N SER A 164 6.06 22.78 -11.24
CA SER A 164 7.27 22.79 -10.42
C SER A 164 7.19 21.79 -9.24
N ILE A 165 6.06 21.71 -8.54
CA ILE A 165 5.83 20.75 -7.45
C ILE A 165 5.92 19.32 -8.00
N GLN A 166 5.24 19.05 -9.12
CA GLN A 166 5.27 17.74 -9.76
C GLN A 166 6.69 17.40 -10.25
N GLN A 167 7.41 18.34 -10.84
CA GLN A 167 8.81 18.15 -11.23
C GLN A 167 9.68 17.79 -10.00
N HIS A 168 9.62 18.57 -8.93
CA HIS A 168 10.41 18.29 -7.71
C HIS A 168 10.02 16.96 -7.05
N ARG A 169 8.74 16.58 -7.10
CA ARG A 169 8.26 15.28 -6.62
C ARG A 169 8.90 14.14 -7.41
N LEU A 170 8.91 14.22 -8.74
CA LEU A 170 9.58 13.24 -9.60
C LEU A 170 11.11 13.24 -9.42
N GLU A 171 11.73 14.40 -9.21
CA GLU A 171 13.17 14.51 -8.94
C GLU A 171 13.54 13.86 -7.60
N SER A 172 12.70 13.99 -6.57
CA SER A 172 12.94 13.36 -5.27
C SER A 172 13.02 11.82 -5.35
N LEU A 173 12.29 11.23 -6.30
CA LEU A 173 12.29 9.80 -6.57
C LEU A 173 13.59 9.32 -7.20
N LEU A 174 14.41 10.18 -7.83
CA LEU A 174 15.73 9.79 -8.34
C LEU A 174 16.65 9.32 -7.20
N ALA A 175 16.59 9.98 -6.04
CA ALA A 175 17.35 9.55 -4.87
C ALA A 175 16.88 8.20 -4.32
N VAL A 176 15.57 7.92 -4.40
CA VAL A 176 14.99 6.63 -4.04
C VAL A 176 15.46 5.55 -5.03
N ASP A 177 15.44 5.85 -6.33
CA ASP A 177 15.89 4.94 -7.38
C ASP A 177 17.39 4.59 -7.26
N GLU A 178 18.24 5.55 -6.90
CA GLU A 178 19.64 5.28 -6.55
C GLU A 178 19.81 4.45 -5.28
N LEU A 179 18.96 4.65 -4.27
CA LEU A 179 18.97 3.82 -3.06
C LEU A 179 18.62 2.37 -3.40
N VAL A 180 17.62 2.14 -4.25
CA VAL A 180 17.26 0.80 -4.74
C VAL A 180 18.43 0.13 -5.42
N ASP A 181 19.13 0.83 -6.33
CA ASP A 181 20.32 0.29 -6.97
C ASP A 181 21.40 -0.10 -5.95
N ARG A 182 21.77 0.81 -5.04
CA ARG A 182 22.76 0.51 -3.99
C ARG A 182 22.40 -0.73 -3.16
N ILE A 183 21.13 -0.88 -2.79
CA ILE A 183 20.64 -2.06 -2.06
C ILE A 183 20.83 -3.32 -2.91
N VAL A 184 20.33 -3.33 -4.15
CA VAL A 184 20.40 -4.52 -5.03
C VAL A 184 21.85 -4.89 -5.35
N GLN A 185 22.71 -3.92 -5.66
CA GLN A 185 24.13 -4.18 -5.89
C GLN A 185 24.78 -4.78 -4.65
N LYS A 186 24.43 -4.30 -3.45
CA LYS A 186 24.97 -4.87 -2.20
C LYS A 186 24.53 -6.33 -2.01
N LEU A 187 23.28 -6.67 -2.30
CA LEU A 187 22.80 -8.06 -2.24
C LEU A 187 23.51 -8.98 -3.23
N LYS A 188 23.83 -8.47 -4.44
CA LYS A 188 24.61 -9.20 -5.44
C LYS A 188 26.04 -9.45 -4.97
N VAL A 189 26.71 -8.43 -4.42
CA VAL A 189 28.07 -8.57 -3.85
C VAL A 189 28.09 -9.58 -2.70
N LEU A 190 27.03 -9.63 -1.89
CA LEU A 190 26.88 -10.59 -0.80
C LEU A 190 26.41 -11.98 -1.26
N ASN A 191 26.13 -12.18 -2.56
CA ASN A 191 25.61 -13.41 -3.14
C ASN A 191 24.27 -13.91 -2.54
N ILE A 192 23.45 -13.00 -2.00
CA ILE A 192 22.14 -13.33 -1.39
C ILE A 192 20.95 -12.78 -2.20
N PHE A 193 21.19 -12.13 -3.33
CA PHE A 193 20.13 -11.54 -4.16
C PHE A 193 19.07 -12.57 -4.61
N GLN A 194 19.48 -13.77 -5.04
CA GLN A 194 18.55 -14.82 -5.49
C GLN A 194 17.79 -15.51 -4.33
N GLU A 195 18.21 -15.24 -3.08
CA GLU A 195 17.59 -15.75 -1.84
C GLU A 195 16.71 -14.69 -1.17
N THR A 196 16.60 -13.49 -1.76
CA THR A 196 15.93 -12.34 -1.15
C THR A 196 14.69 -11.94 -1.94
N TYR A 197 13.53 -11.96 -1.31
CA TYR A 197 12.35 -11.27 -1.83
C TYR A 197 12.50 -9.77 -1.60
N ILE A 198 12.39 -8.97 -2.67
CA ILE A 198 12.33 -7.51 -2.61
C ILE A 198 10.93 -7.11 -3.04
N ILE A 199 10.20 -6.48 -2.14
CA ILE A 199 8.84 -5.95 -2.33
C ILE A 199 8.94 -4.44 -2.31
N TYR A 200 8.52 -3.79 -3.38
CA TYR A 200 8.51 -2.33 -3.52
C TYR A 200 7.07 -1.85 -3.71
N THR A 201 6.65 -0.90 -2.87
CA THR A 201 5.32 -0.29 -2.88
C THR A 201 5.35 1.13 -2.32
N SER A 202 4.21 1.84 -2.35
CA SER A 202 3.96 3.05 -1.55
C SER A 202 2.98 2.79 -0.41
N ASP A 203 2.98 3.62 0.63
CA ASP A 203 1.95 3.62 1.68
C ASP A 203 0.64 4.27 1.24
N ASN A 204 0.71 5.22 0.32
CA ASN A 204 -0.42 5.84 -0.37
C ASN A 204 0.11 6.61 -1.60
N GLY A 205 -0.80 7.07 -2.45
CA GLY A 205 -0.51 8.01 -3.53
C GLY A 205 -0.67 9.46 -3.08
N PHE A 206 -0.81 10.38 -4.03
CA PHE A 206 -0.88 11.82 -3.78
C PHE A 206 -1.51 12.52 -4.99
N HIS A 207 -2.42 13.46 -4.76
CA HIS A 207 -3.01 14.31 -5.79
C HIS A 207 -2.45 15.73 -5.70
N ILE A 208 -2.44 16.47 -6.81
CA ILE A 208 -1.79 17.79 -6.94
C ILE A 208 -2.60 18.70 -7.89
N GLY A 209 -3.93 18.58 -7.90
CA GLY A 209 -4.79 19.35 -8.82
C GLY A 209 -6.00 18.59 -9.34
N GLN A 210 -6.03 17.26 -9.20
CA GLN A 210 -7.13 16.44 -9.68
C GLN A 210 -8.45 16.88 -9.02
N PHE A 211 -9.53 16.92 -9.79
CA PHE A 211 -10.84 17.44 -9.34
C PHE A 211 -10.78 18.88 -8.82
N SER A 212 -9.77 19.65 -9.21
CA SER A 212 -9.45 20.97 -8.64
C SER A 212 -9.16 20.94 -7.13
N GLN A 213 -8.80 19.79 -6.58
CA GLN A 213 -8.26 19.68 -5.23
C GLN A 213 -6.80 20.19 -5.25
N PRO A 214 -6.36 20.97 -4.26
CA PRO A 214 -4.95 21.29 -4.06
C PRO A 214 -4.16 20.04 -3.70
N TRP A 215 -2.86 20.18 -3.45
CA TRP A 215 -2.02 19.03 -3.18
C TRP A 215 -2.34 18.40 -1.82
N ASP A 216 -2.72 17.13 -1.83
CA ASP A 216 -2.87 16.34 -0.62
C ASP A 216 -2.96 14.83 -0.91
N LYS A 217 -3.31 14.10 0.13
CA LYS A 217 -3.86 12.74 0.14
C LYS A 217 -5.08 12.74 1.07
N ARG A 218 -5.88 11.66 1.08
CA ARG A 218 -7.08 11.39 1.93
C ARG A 218 -8.35 11.19 1.12
N GLN A 219 -8.24 11.13 -0.20
CA GLN A 219 -9.39 11.01 -1.09
C GLN A 219 -9.50 9.56 -1.61
N PRO A 220 -10.70 9.09 -1.97
CA PRO A 220 -10.90 7.71 -2.43
C PRO A 220 -10.48 7.49 -3.89
N TYR A 221 -9.94 8.49 -4.57
CA TYR A 221 -9.62 8.47 -6.00
C TYR A 221 -8.30 7.76 -6.31
N GLU A 222 -8.18 7.20 -7.51
CA GLU A 222 -7.05 6.35 -7.94
C GLU A 222 -5.68 6.99 -7.67
N THR A 223 -5.56 8.32 -7.74
CA THR A 223 -4.34 9.07 -7.40
C THR A 223 -3.82 8.85 -5.99
N ASP A 224 -4.73 8.62 -5.04
CA ASP A 224 -4.43 8.52 -3.61
C ASP A 224 -4.34 7.05 -3.17
N ILE A 225 -5.13 6.18 -3.81
CA ILE A 225 -5.32 4.80 -3.34
C ILE A 225 -4.59 3.74 -4.18
N ARG A 226 -4.24 4.01 -5.44
CA ARG A 226 -3.56 3.06 -6.31
C ARG A 226 -2.07 3.35 -6.36
N VAL A 227 -1.28 2.35 -5.99
CA VAL A 227 0.17 2.50 -5.76
C VAL A 227 0.97 1.53 -6.64
N PRO A 228 2.24 1.83 -6.94
CA PRO A 228 3.10 0.86 -7.59
C PRO A 228 3.28 -0.39 -6.71
N PHE A 229 3.36 -1.57 -7.32
CA PHE A 229 3.62 -2.81 -6.60
C PHE A 229 4.43 -3.78 -7.45
N ILE A 230 5.70 -3.96 -7.11
CA ILE A 230 6.62 -4.87 -7.81
C ILE A 230 7.33 -5.78 -6.82
N VAL A 231 7.51 -7.04 -7.21
CA VAL A 231 8.14 -8.05 -6.37
C VAL A 231 9.16 -8.84 -7.19
N SER A 232 10.38 -8.94 -6.72
CA SER A 232 11.41 -9.87 -7.23
C SER A 232 11.82 -10.83 -6.13
N GLY A 233 12.22 -12.06 -6.45
CA GLY A 233 12.75 -12.97 -5.44
C GLY A 233 12.84 -14.42 -5.91
N PRO A 234 13.13 -15.35 -4.99
CA PRO A 234 13.18 -16.77 -5.27
C PRO A 234 11.89 -17.25 -5.95
N ASN A 235 12.04 -17.96 -7.07
CA ASN A 235 10.92 -18.56 -7.83
C ASN A 235 9.86 -17.57 -8.37
N VAL A 236 10.08 -16.26 -8.28
CA VAL A 236 9.16 -15.27 -8.87
C VAL A 236 9.42 -15.21 -10.39
N PRO A 237 8.41 -15.41 -11.24
CA PRO A 237 8.56 -15.30 -12.69
C PRO A 237 9.04 -13.91 -13.09
N ARG A 238 10.09 -13.86 -13.91
CA ARG A 238 10.75 -12.60 -14.30
C ARG A 238 10.04 -11.90 -15.44
N LYS A 239 10.04 -10.56 -15.39
CA LYS A 239 9.47 -9.69 -16.43
C LYS A 239 8.01 -10.04 -16.72
N THR A 240 7.26 -10.39 -15.67
CA THR A 240 5.85 -10.74 -15.77
C THR A 240 4.96 -9.60 -15.28
N LEU A 241 3.82 -9.43 -15.94
CA LEU A 241 2.75 -8.54 -15.51
C LEU A 241 1.62 -9.40 -14.96
N GLU A 242 1.09 -8.99 -13.81
CA GLU A 242 0.03 -9.69 -13.10
C GLU A 242 -1.15 -8.74 -12.90
N THR A 243 -2.34 -9.18 -13.31
CA THR A 243 -3.57 -8.40 -13.16
C THR A 243 -4.30 -8.70 -11.85
N PHE A 244 -3.93 -9.80 -11.17
CA PHE A 244 -4.48 -10.13 -9.86
C PHE A 244 -4.37 -8.94 -8.89
N PRO A 245 -5.48 -8.51 -8.28
CA PRO A 245 -5.52 -7.30 -7.47
C PRO A 245 -4.91 -7.53 -6.08
N ILE A 246 -3.97 -6.68 -5.70
CA ILE A 246 -3.31 -6.66 -4.39
C ILE A 246 -3.96 -5.60 -3.50
N SER A 247 -4.20 -5.96 -2.23
CA SER A 247 -4.59 -5.02 -1.18
C SER A 247 -3.44 -4.89 -0.18
N SER A 248 -3.16 -3.69 0.33
CA SER A 248 -2.02 -3.49 1.25
C SER A 248 -2.07 -4.36 2.51
N VAL A 249 -3.28 -4.71 2.99
CA VAL A 249 -3.53 -5.67 4.08
C VAL A 249 -2.96 -7.08 3.81
N ASP A 250 -2.73 -7.46 2.56
CA ASP A 250 -2.24 -8.79 2.18
C ASP A 250 -0.72 -8.93 2.26
N ILE A 251 0.02 -7.82 2.39
CA ILE A 251 1.48 -7.82 2.36
C ILE A 251 2.04 -8.62 3.53
N ALA A 252 1.55 -8.36 4.75
CA ALA A 252 1.98 -9.07 5.94
C ALA A 252 1.76 -10.59 5.86
N PRO A 253 0.54 -11.11 5.62
CA PRO A 253 0.31 -12.55 5.52
C PRO A 253 1.09 -13.19 4.37
N THR A 254 1.34 -12.48 3.28
CA THR A 254 2.15 -13.02 2.16
C THR A 254 3.61 -13.19 2.56
N ILE A 255 4.21 -12.22 3.26
CA ILE A 255 5.59 -12.36 3.77
C ILE A 255 5.69 -13.53 4.77
N LEU A 256 4.71 -13.67 5.67
CA LEU A 256 4.67 -14.79 6.63
C LEU A 256 4.57 -16.14 5.91
N ASP A 257 3.67 -16.28 4.93
CA ASP A 257 3.52 -17.51 4.14
C ASP A 257 4.77 -17.83 3.30
N LEU A 258 5.40 -16.82 2.67
CA LEU A 258 6.67 -16.99 1.98
C LEU A 258 7.79 -17.46 2.91
N ALA A 259 7.77 -17.01 4.17
CA ALA A 259 8.67 -17.45 5.23
C ALA A 259 8.23 -18.78 5.89
N GLY A 260 7.13 -19.40 5.46
CA GLY A 260 6.58 -20.61 6.08
C GLY A 260 6.23 -20.43 7.57
N VAL A 261 5.78 -19.24 7.96
CA VAL A 261 5.28 -18.91 9.31
C VAL A 261 3.76 -18.96 9.29
N ASP A 262 3.17 -19.59 10.30
CA ASP A 262 1.71 -19.63 10.45
C ASP A 262 1.13 -18.22 10.57
N ILE A 263 0.09 -17.93 9.78
CA ILE A 263 -0.60 -16.64 9.78
C ILE A 263 -1.57 -16.63 10.96
N PRO A 264 -1.42 -15.72 11.95
CA PRO A 264 -2.37 -15.61 13.05
C PRO A 264 -3.78 -15.27 12.56
N SER A 265 -4.81 -15.86 13.17
CA SER A 265 -6.22 -15.61 12.82
C SER A 265 -6.68 -14.15 12.99
N SER A 266 -5.92 -13.35 13.73
CA SER A 266 -6.16 -11.91 13.88
C SER A 266 -5.78 -11.07 12.66
N ILE A 267 -5.00 -11.63 11.72
CA ILE A 267 -4.64 -10.98 10.46
C ILE A 267 -5.82 -11.11 9.48
N ASN A 268 -6.21 -10.00 8.85
CA ASN A 268 -7.37 -9.95 7.96
C ASN A 268 -7.01 -10.20 6.48
N GLY A 269 -5.80 -9.82 6.08
CA GLY A 269 -5.34 -10.01 4.71
C GLY A 269 -5.17 -11.48 4.35
N LYS A 270 -5.04 -11.75 3.05
CA LYS A 270 -4.83 -13.10 2.52
C LYS A 270 -3.53 -13.14 1.75
N SER A 271 -2.74 -14.19 1.97
CA SER A 271 -1.51 -14.39 1.21
C SER A 271 -1.81 -14.49 -0.29
N PHE A 272 -1.09 -13.72 -1.10
CA PHE A 272 -1.12 -13.82 -2.57
C PHE A 272 0.09 -14.60 -3.12
N LYS A 273 0.73 -15.44 -2.29
CA LYS A 273 1.91 -16.23 -2.67
C LYS A 273 1.66 -17.09 -3.91
N LYS A 274 0.47 -17.66 -4.05
CA LYS A 274 0.10 -18.48 -5.22
C LYS A 274 0.19 -17.65 -6.50
N GLU A 275 -0.42 -16.47 -6.48
CA GLU A 275 -0.46 -15.54 -7.60
C GLU A 275 0.92 -14.96 -7.88
N LEU A 276 1.70 -14.67 -6.84
CA LEU A 276 3.09 -14.20 -6.97
C LEU A 276 3.99 -15.20 -7.71
N LEU A 277 3.90 -16.48 -7.37
CA LEU A 277 4.79 -17.53 -7.87
C LEU A 277 4.30 -18.21 -9.15
N SER A 278 3.03 -17.99 -9.54
CA SER A 278 2.46 -18.55 -10.77
C SER A 278 2.98 -17.83 -12.02
N GLU A 279 3.26 -18.57 -13.10
CA GLU A 279 3.55 -17.97 -14.42
C GLU A 279 2.30 -17.48 -15.15
N LYS A 280 1.11 -17.95 -14.72
CA LYS A 280 -0.17 -17.61 -15.33
C LYS A 280 -1.08 -16.94 -14.32
N THR A 281 -1.78 -15.91 -14.77
CA THR A 281 -2.92 -15.34 -14.04
C THR A 281 -4.08 -16.33 -14.08
N GLU A 282 -4.54 -16.75 -12.90
CA GLU A 282 -5.75 -17.54 -12.76
C GLU A 282 -6.97 -16.61 -12.69
N PRO A 283 -8.16 -17.04 -13.17
CA PRO A 283 -9.36 -16.23 -13.08
C PRO A 283 -9.68 -15.81 -11.64
N PHE A 284 -10.09 -14.56 -11.46
CA PHE A 284 -10.38 -14.01 -10.14
C PHE A 284 -11.59 -13.08 -10.13
N ALA A 285 -12.20 -12.97 -8.94
CA ALA A 285 -13.16 -11.93 -8.62
C ALA A 285 -12.94 -11.55 -7.15
N ARG A 286 -12.62 -10.29 -6.89
CA ARG A 286 -12.19 -9.83 -5.57
C ARG A 286 -12.83 -8.49 -5.22
N PHE A 287 -13.11 -8.31 -3.93
CA PHE A 287 -13.41 -7.01 -3.33
C PHE A 287 -12.23 -6.51 -2.51
N ILE A 288 -11.89 -5.23 -2.68
CA ILE A 288 -10.93 -4.50 -1.86
C ILE A 288 -11.67 -3.41 -1.11
N SER A 289 -11.47 -3.32 0.20
CA SER A 289 -12.07 -2.31 1.06
C SER A 289 -11.11 -1.15 1.27
N ILE A 290 -11.59 0.07 1.18
CA ILE A 290 -10.80 1.28 1.45
C ILE A 290 -11.58 2.14 2.43
N SER A 291 -10.95 2.49 3.54
CA SER A 291 -11.58 3.24 4.63
C SER A 291 -10.76 4.47 4.93
N TYR A 292 -11.43 5.59 5.20
CA TYR A 292 -10.81 6.80 5.70
C TYR A 292 -11.71 7.42 6.77
N LYS A 293 -11.09 8.04 7.78
CA LYS A 293 -11.79 8.74 8.85
C LYS A 293 -11.26 10.16 8.91
N GLY A 294 -12.17 11.11 8.71
CA GLY A 294 -11.86 12.53 8.75
C GLY A 294 -11.17 12.96 10.04
N GLU A 295 -10.19 13.87 9.91
CA GLU A 295 -9.24 14.24 10.96
C GLU A 295 -9.34 15.71 11.38
N ALA A 296 -10.42 16.39 11.02
CA ALA A 296 -10.43 17.83 11.13
C ALA A 296 -10.24 18.39 12.54
N ASN A 297 -9.51 19.50 12.58
CA ASN A 297 -9.13 20.21 13.79
C ASN A 297 -9.15 21.73 13.54
N GLN A 298 -9.32 22.51 14.61
CA GLN A 298 -9.46 23.97 14.51
C GLN A 298 -8.15 24.70 14.16
N ASN A 299 -7.01 24.00 14.15
CA ASN A 299 -5.68 24.63 14.08
C ASN A 299 -5.17 24.80 12.63
N SER A 300 -5.87 24.26 11.64
CA SER A 300 -5.50 24.29 10.21
C SER A 300 -6.48 25.12 9.36
N ILE A 301 -7.34 25.93 9.99
CA ILE A 301 -8.29 26.82 9.33
C ILE A 301 -7.73 28.23 9.33
N ASP A 302 -7.51 28.79 8.14
CA ASP A 302 -7.12 30.19 7.98
C ASP A 302 -8.35 31.10 7.94
N THR A 303 -8.46 32.04 8.89
CA THR A 303 -9.59 32.97 8.99
C THR A 303 -9.60 34.05 7.92
N SER A 304 -8.52 34.18 7.14
CA SER A 304 -8.46 35.07 5.98
C SER A 304 -9.12 34.49 4.73
N CYS A 305 -9.40 33.18 4.73
CA CYS A 305 -10.12 32.54 3.63
C CYS A 305 -11.58 33.03 3.52
N PRO A 306 -12.16 33.10 2.31
CA PRO A 306 -13.42 33.79 2.05
C PRO A 306 -14.68 33.06 2.57
N TRP A 307 -14.52 31.96 3.31
CA TRP A 307 -15.63 31.11 3.78
C TRP A 307 -15.97 31.37 5.24
N THR A 308 -17.21 31.09 5.63
CA THR A 308 -17.64 31.10 7.02
C THR A 308 -16.85 30.06 7.81
N TYR A 309 -16.29 30.45 8.97
CA TYR A 309 -15.60 29.53 9.86
C TYR A 309 -16.48 28.31 10.20
N ASP A 310 -16.02 27.12 9.81
CA ASP A 310 -16.62 25.85 10.17
C ASP A 310 -15.57 24.99 10.90
N PRO A 311 -15.74 24.74 12.22
CA PRO A 311 -14.78 23.96 13.01
C PRO A 311 -14.72 22.48 12.62
N ASN A 312 -15.56 22.03 11.68
CA ASN A 312 -15.52 20.70 11.11
C ASN A 312 -14.57 20.58 9.91
N LEU A 313 -14.04 21.67 9.37
CA LEU A 313 -13.12 21.64 8.24
C LEU A 313 -11.66 21.70 8.70
N SER A 314 -10.74 21.24 7.86
CA SER A 314 -9.30 21.22 8.13
C SER A 314 -8.50 21.35 6.84
N GLU A 315 -7.27 21.82 6.99
CA GLU A 315 -6.36 22.11 5.87
C GLU A 315 -7.07 23.08 4.91
N CYS A 316 -7.50 24.21 5.47
CA CYS A 316 -8.19 25.28 4.76
C CYS A 316 -7.28 26.50 4.78
N THR A 317 -6.23 26.48 3.96
CA THR A 317 -5.18 27.49 4.02
C THR A 317 -5.12 28.31 2.72
N LEU A 318 -4.52 29.51 2.79
CA LEU A 318 -4.35 30.37 1.62
C LEU A 318 -3.53 29.68 0.50
N ASP A 319 -2.51 28.92 0.87
CA ASP A 319 -1.67 28.17 -0.07
C ASP A 319 -2.46 27.04 -0.76
N GLN A 320 -3.49 26.50 -0.12
CA GLN A 320 -4.43 25.55 -0.72
C GLN A 320 -5.60 26.23 -1.43
N TRP A 321 -5.44 27.50 -1.85
CA TRP A 321 -6.48 28.34 -2.46
C TRP A 321 -7.76 28.40 -1.65
N CYS A 322 -7.62 28.31 -0.32
CA CYS A 322 -8.71 28.20 0.62
C CYS A 322 -9.62 27.00 0.40
N LYS A 323 -9.21 25.98 -0.34
CA LYS A 323 -9.96 24.72 -0.45
C LYS A 323 -9.60 23.80 0.69
N CYS A 324 -10.57 23.52 1.55
CA CYS A 324 -10.42 22.56 2.63
C CYS A 324 -10.16 21.15 2.09
N GLN A 325 -9.13 20.47 2.60
CA GLN A 325 -8.76 19.11 2.16
C GLN A 325 -9.36 18.00 3.00
N ASP A 326 -9.85 18.35 4.18
CA ASP A 326 -10.42 17.38 5.10
C ASP A 326 -11.54 17.99 5.94
N SER A 327 -12.37 17.12 6.51
CA SER A 327 -13.42 17.50 7.44
C SER A 327 -13.70 16.39 8.45
N ARG A 328 -14.33 16.68 9.59
CA ARG A 328 -14.71 15.65 10.59
C ARG A 328 -15.63 14.59 9.99
N ASN A 329 -16.43 14.96 9.00
CA ASN A 329 -17.36 14.12 8.26
C ASN A 329 -16.82 13.65 6.89
N ASN A 330 -15.54 13.87 6.58
CA ASN A 330 -14.89 13.25 5.41
C ASN A 330 -14.55 11.78 5.71
N THR A 331 -15.47 11.06 6.33
CA THR A 331 -15.32 9.64 6.65
C THR A 331 -16.02 8.85 5.56
N TYR A 332 -15.33 7.87 4.97
CA TYR A 332 -15.91 7.08 3.89
C TYR A 332 -15.46 5.63 3.93
N GLN A 333 -16.31 4.78 3.35
CA GLN A 333 -16.01 3.40 3.04
C GLN A 333 -16.23 3.18 1.55
N CYS A 334 -15.17 2.76 0.87
CA CYS A 334 -15.21 2.34 -0.52
C CYS A 334 -14.95 0.85 -0.67
N TYR A 335 -15.51 0.28 -1.73
CA TYR A 335 -15.29 -1.07 -2.19
C TYR A 335 -14.91 -1.05 -3.67
N ILE A 336 -13.80 -1.69 -4.00
CA ILE A 336 -13.39 -1.93 -5.38
C ILE A 336 -13.62 -3.40 -5.70
N TYR A 337 -14.54 -3.67 -6.60
CA TYR A 337 -14.71 -4.97 -7.22
C TYR A 337 -13.79 -5.06 -8.44
N ILE A 338 -12.98 -6.10 -8.51
CA ILE A 338 -12.06 -6.34 -9.61
C ILE A 338 -12.17 -7.81 -10.04
N SER A 339 -12.37 -8.02 -11.34
CA SER A 339 -12.28 -9.30 -12.02
C SER A 339 -11.48 -9.16 -13.32
N ASP A 340 -11.33 -10.24 -14.07
CA ASP A 340 -10.71 -10.21 -15.40
C ASP A 340 -11.45 -9.31 -16.40
N GLU A 341 -12.75 -9.08 -16.18
CA GLU A 341 -13.61 -8.38 -17.13
C GLU A 341 -13.97 -6.95 -16.69
N ALA A 342 -14.01 -6.70 -15.38
CA ALA A 342 -14.60 -5.49 -14.80
C ALA A 342 -13.83 -4.95 -13.60
N ILE A 343 -13.83 -3.62 -13.48
CA ILE A 343 -13.29 -2.88 -12.34
C ILE A 343 -14.34 -1.83 -11.95
N TYR A 344 -15.00 -2.03 -10.81
CA TYR A 344 -16.02 -1.10 -10.29
C TYR A 344 -15.61 -0.60 -8.92
N LYS A 345 -15.63 0.72 -8.74
CA LYS A 345 -15.50 1.36 -7.43
C LYS A 345 -16.88 1.84 -6.96
N TYR A 346 -17.17 1.67 -5.68
CA TYR A 346 -18.35 2.20 -5.02
C TYR A 346 -17.96 2.76 -3.65
N CYS A 347 -18.37 3.98 -3.33
CA CYS A 347 -18.06 4.65 -2.07
C CYS A 347 -19.32 5.18 -1.38
N LEU A 348 -19.33 5.04 -0.07
CA LEU A 348 -20.33 5.57 0.86
C LEU A 348 -19.63 6.61 1.74
N PHE A 349 -20.15 7.83 1.77
CA PHE A 349 -19.65 8.88 2.65
C PHE A 349 -20.57 8.99 3.88
N GLU A 350 -19.96 9.03 5.06
CA GLU A 350 -20.65 9.26 6.34
C GLU A 350 -20.82 10.76 6.57
N ASP A 351 -21.58 11.40 5.67
CA ASP A 351 -21.92 12.81 5.70
C ASP A 351 -23.43 13.03 5.98
N ALA A 352 -23.84 14.30 5.98
CA ALA A 352 -25.25 14.66 6.18
C ALA A 352 -26.10 14.49 4.90
N GLU A 353 -25.48 14.17 3.77
CA GLU A 353 -26.11 14.11 2.45
C GLU A 353 -26.37 12.66 1.99
N ASN A 354 -25.87 11.66 2.73
CA ASN A 354 -25.81 10.26 2.30
C ASN A 354 -25.18 10.14 0.92
N PHE A 355 -24.11 10.91 0.66
CA PHE A 355 -23.50 10.95 -0.65
C PHE A 355 -22.90 9.59 -1.01
N THR A 356 -23.12 9.20 -2.26
CA THR A 356 -22.55 7.97 -2.82
C THR A 356 -21.96 8.25 -4.18
N GLU A 357 -20.85 7.59 -4.46
CA GLU A 357 -20.26 7.61 -5.77
C GLU A 357 -19.90 6.21 -6.24
N ALA A 358 -19.92 6.05 -7.55
CA ALA A 358 -19.52 4.82 -8.18
C ALA A 358 -18.96 5.08 -9.57
N TYR A 359 -18.00 4.25 -9.96
CA TYR A 359 -17.30 4.38 -11.23
C TYR A 359 -17.02 3.02 -11.84
N ASN A 360 -17.15 2.93 -13.16
CA ASN A 360 -16.59 1.82 -13.93
C ASN A 360 -15.17 2.22 -14.34
N LEU A 361 -14.16 1.80 -13.59
CA LEU A 361 -12.78 2.26 -13.77
C LEU A 361 -12.16 1.80 -15.11
N LYS A 362 -12.80 0.84 -15.81
CA LYS A 362 -12.39 0.43 -17.15
C LYS A 362 -12.88 1.40 -18.24
N GLU A 363 -14.06 1.99 -18.05
CA GLU A 363 -14.67 2.94 -18.99
C GLU A 363 -14.39 4.41 -18.62
N ASP A 364 -14.23 4.69 -17.33
CA ASP A 364 -13.99 6.01 -16.74
C ASP A 364 -12.84 5.92 -15.72
N PRO A 365 -11.60 5.65 -16.18
CA PRO A 365 -10.43 5.55 -15.31
C PRO A 365 -10.05 6.87 -14.63
N SER A 366 -10.57 8.00 -15.13
CA SER A 366 -10.38 9.33 -14.54
C SER A 366 -11.48 9.72 -13.55
N GLU A 367 -12.46 8.83 -13.34
CA GLU A 367 -13.48 8.96 -12.28
C GLU A 367 -14.28 10.27 -12.40
N LEU A 368 -14.59 10.68 -13.64
CA LEU A 368 -15.23 11.96 -13.94
C LEU A 368 -16.77 11.87 -13.95
N LYS A 369 -17.32 10.67 -14.09
CA LYS A 369 -18.76 10.43 -14.28
C LYS A 369 -19.30 9.50 -13.20
N ASN A 370 -19.76 10.07 -12.09
CA ASN A 370 -20.42 9.32 -11.02
C ASN A 370 -21.67 8.60 -11.56
N ILE A 371 -21.66 7.26 -11.52
CA ILE A 371 -22.78 6.41 -11.95
C ILE A 371 -23.68 5.95 -10.79
N ALA A 372 -23.37 6.28 -9.52
CA ALA A 372 -24.15 5.86 -8.36
C ALA A 372 -25.66 6.18 -8.43
N PRO A 373 -26.09 7.35 -8.93
CA PRO A 373 -27.53 7.62 -9.10
C PRO A 373 -28.23 6.63 -10.02
N LYS A 374 -27.52 6.05 -11.00
CA LYS A 374 -28.05 5.00 -11.91
C LYS A 374 -28.08 3.62 -11.24
N LEU A 375 -27.19 3.39 -10.27
CA LEU A 375 -27.10 2.14 -9.50
C LEU A 375 -28.26 1.96 -8.52
N ASN A 376 -28.90 3.04 -8.11
CA ASN A 376 -30.13 3.01 -7.29
C ASN A 376 -31.35 2.41 -8.02
N SER A 377 -31.21 1.98 -9.27
CA SER A 377 -32.21 1.20 -10.00
C SER A 377 -31.94 -0.31 -9.87
N CYS A 378 -32.99 -1.14 -9.69
CA CYS A 378 -32.89 -2.59 -9.50
C CYS A 378 -32.02 -3.30 -10.57
N LYS A 379 -31.99 -2.79 -11.81
CA LYS A 379 -31.21 -3.32 -12.94
C LYS A 379 -29.69 -3.29 -12.72
N TYR A 380 -29.19 -2.40 -11.86
CA TYR A 380 -27.76 -2.20 -11.61
C TYR A 380 -27.31 -2.70 -10.22
N GLN A 381 -28.24 -2.84 -9.27
CA GLN A 381 -27.98 -3.47 -7.96
C GLN A 381 -27.51 -4.93 -8.09
N GLU A 382 -27.96 -5.66 -9.13
CA GLU A 382 -27.46 -7.02 -9.40
C GLU A 382 -26.01 -7.08 -9.87
N LYS A 383 -25.51 -6.03 -10.56
CA LYS A 383 -24.14 -5.96 -11.08
C LYS A 383 -23.13 -5.54 -10.02
N ILE A 384 -23.60 -4.83 -9.00
CA ILE A 384 -22.84 -4.42 -7.82
C ILE A 384 -23.41 -5.22 -6.65
N LYS A 385 -23.30 -6.55 -6.73
CA LYS A 385 -23.37 -7.42 -5.55
C LYS A 385 -22.10 -7.22 -4.71
N VAL A 386 -21.89 -5.99 -4.23
CA VAL A 386 -20.89 -5.63 -3.22
C VAL A 386 -21.24 -6.45 -2.00
N GLY A 387 -20.43 -7.49 -1.77
CA GLY A 387 -20.78 -8.62 -0.92
C GLY A 387 -21.51 -8.21 0.36
N ARG A 388 -22.78 -8.62 0.48
CA ARG A 388 -23.53 -8.76 1.74
C ARG A 388 -23.72 -7.54 2.66
N PHE A 389 -23.24 -6.34 2.34
CA PHE A 389 -23.34 -5.17 3.23
C PHE A 389 -24.28 -4.05 2.75
N LEU A 390 -24.88 -4.15 1.57
CA LEU A 390 -26.08 -3.38 1.27
C LEU A 390 -27.25 -4.04 2.04
N LYS A 391 -27.63 -3.44 3.17
CA LYS A 391 -28.82 -3.80 3.96
C LYS A 391 -30.03 -3.93 3.02
N CYS A 392 -30.36 -5.15 2.61
CA CYS A 392 -31.67 -5.42 2.05
C CYS A 392 -32.63 -5.45 3.24
N SER A 393 -33.46 -4.43 3.39
CA SER A 393 -34.48 -4.43 4.44
C SER A 393 -35.77 -5.12 4.00
N ASP A 394 -36.00 -5.36 2.69
CA ASP A 394 -37.29 -5.90 2.22
C ASP A 394 -37.40 -6.14 0.69
N GLU A 395 -38.33 -7.06 0.36
CA GLU A 395 -38.63 -7.63 -0.97
C GLU A 395 -39.61 -6.81 -1.84
N SER A 396 -39.74 -5.50 -1.65
CA SER A 396 -40.16 -4.68 -2.80
C SER A 396 -39.03 -4.55 -3.84
N CYS A 397 -37.80 -4.86 -3.45
CA CYS A 397 -36.59 -4.52 -4.22
C CYS A 397 -36.31 -5.37 -5.45
N CYS A 398 -37.03 -6.45 -5.74
CA CYS A 398 -37.03 -7.13 -7.05
C CYS A 398 -38.20 -8.14 -7.04
N TYR A 399 -39.40 -7.74 -7.45
CA TYR A 399 -40.52 -8.68 -7.46
C TYR A 399 -40.28 -9.84 -8.43
N SER A 400 -40.40 -11.02 -7.83
CA SER A 400 -40.87 -12.31 -8.34
C SER A 400 -40.12 -12.95 -9.51
N SER A 401 -39.54 -14.10 -9.18
CA SER A 401 -39.60 -15.36 -9.93
C SER A 401 -40.25 -15.29 -11.32
N GLU A 402 -39.45 -15.54 -12.35
CA GLU A 402 -39.67 -16.61 -13.33
C GLU A 402 -38.34 -17.02 -13.97
#